data_AF-A0A2P5N6E6-F1
#
_entry.id   AF-A0A2P5N6E6-F1
#
_cell.length_a   1.000
_cell.length_b   1.000
_cell.length_c   1.000
_cell.angle_alpha   90.00
_cell.angle_beta   90.00
_cell.angle_gamma   90.00
#
_symmetry.space_group_name_H-M   'P 1'
#
loop_
_entity.id
_entity.type
_entity.pdbx_description
1 polymer ?
#
loop_
_entity_poly.entity_id
_entity_poly.type
_entity_poly.pdbx_seq_one_letter_code
_entity_poly.pdbx_strand_id
1 'polypeptide(L)'
;MIRRHKGFSLLEILVAFAIMAVALTIVLRIFGSGVNNAVISEEYSLAVQIAESIMARTGVETPLQIGEISGSEADKYAWWIRITPVAGPPPKSRPRFKSQEQVDDRPVMKLMAVQVRVSWGDRTDQQRAVELHNLRLVQEPAS
;
A
#
# COMPACT_ATOMS: atom_id res chain seq x y z
N MET A 1 -61.03 32.80 36.95
CA MET A 1 -60.07 31.71 37.26
C MET A 1 -59.63 31.07 35.96
N ILE A 2 -58.39 31.30 35.53
CA ILE A 2 -57.87 30.74 34.26
C ILE A 2 -57.40 29.32 34.54
N ARG A 3 -58.12 28.32 34.02
CA ARG A 3 -57.63 26.93 33.98
C ARG A 3 -56.92 26.70 32.65
N ARG A 4 -55.58 26.66 32.68
CA ARG A 4 -54.76 26.12 31.58
C ARG A 4 -54.86 24.59 31.60
N HIS A 5 -55.74 24.03 30.79
CA HIS A 5 -55.81 22.59 30.60
C HIS A 5 -54.73 22.11 29.62
N LYS A 6 -53.92 21.18 30.12
CA LYS A 6 -52.80 20.49 29.50
C LYS A 6 -53.31 19.59 28.36
N GLY A 7 -53.21 20.08 27.12
CA GLY A 7 -53.71 19.39 25.91
C GLY A 7 -52.65 18.99 24.88
N PHE A 8 -51.37 18.86 25.27
CA PHE A 8 -50.26 18.63 24.33
C PHE A 8 -49.48 17.31 24.51
N SER A 9 -49.84 16.46 25.48
CA SER A 9 -49.05 15.26 25.83
C SER A 9 -48.95 14.20 24.71
N LEU A 10 -50.02 13.94 23.96
CA LEU A 10 -50.00 12.91 22.91
C LEU A 10 -49.09 13.30 21.73
N LEU A 11 -49.21 14.55 21.26
CA LEU A 11 -48.37 15.06 20.18
C LEU A 11 -46.91 15.14 20.61
N GLU A 12 -46.65 15.50 21.85
CA GLU A 12 -45.30 15.56 22.42
C GLU A 12 -44.62 14.18 22.47
N ILE A 13 -45.33 13.13 22.89
CA ILE A 13 -44.81 11.76 22.87
C ILE A 13 -44.57 11.29 21.42
N LEU A 14 -45.45 11.63 20.49
CA LEU A 14 -45.29 11.28 19.08
C LEU A 14 -44.07 11.99 18.47
N VAL A 15 -43.90 13.28 18.74
CA VAL A 15 -42.74 14.05 18.29
C VAL A 15 -41.46 13.53 18.93
N ALA A 16 -41.46 13.23 20.23
CA ALA A 16 -40.31 12.64 20.92
C ALA A 16 -39.92 11.30 20.32
N PHE A 17 -40.91 10.44 20.01
CA PHE A 17 -40.67 9.15 19.36
C PHE A 17 -40.15 9.33 17.92
N ALA A 18 -40.68 10.29 17.17
CA ALA A 18 -40.18 10.61 15.83
C ALA A 18 -38.72 11.09 15.86
N ILE A 19 -38.38 11.98 16.80
CA ILE A 19 -36.99 12.42 17.01
C ILE A 19 -36.10 11.25 17.42
N MET A 20 -36.56 10.39 18.32
CA MET A 20 -35.83 9.19 18.76
C MET A 20 -35.58 8.24 17.58
N ALA A 21 -36.58 7.99 16.74
CA ALA A 21 -36.43 7.12 15.57
C ALA A 21 -35.41 7.69 14.57
N VAL A 22 -35.43 9.01 14.33
CA VAL A 22 -34.44 9.69 13.48
C VAL A 22 -33.04 9.62 14.10
N ALA A 23 -32.91 9.90 15.39
CA ALA A 23 -31.63 9.83 16.09
C ALA A 23 -31.04 8.41 16.05
N LEU A 24 -31.84 7.38 16.31
CA LEU A 24 -31.43 5.98 16.23
C LEU A 24 -30.97 5.62 14.81
N THR A 25 -31.71 6.06 13.79
CA THR A 25 -31.32 5.84 12.38
C THR A 25 -29.95 6.45 12.07
N ILE A 26 -29.67 7.66 12.56
CA ILE A 26 -28.37 8.31 12.37
C ILE A 26 -27.27 7.52 13.09
N VAL A 27 -27.49 7.09 14.32
CA VAL A 27 -26.51 6.29 15.09
C VAL A 27 -26.19 4.99 14.36
N LEU A 28 -27.20 4.26 13.89
CA LEU A 28 -27.00 3.01 13.14
C LEU A 28 -26.23 3.24 11.84
N ARG A 29 -26.49 4.34 11.12
CA ARG A 29 -25.74 4.71 9.92
C ARG A 29 -24.27 4.99 10.21
N ILE A 30 -23.99 5.75 11.26
CA ILE A 30 -22.61 6.04 11.69
C ILE A 30 -21.89 4.74 12.05
N PHE A 31 -22.53 3.89 12.85
CA PHE A 31 -21.98 2.59 13.24
C PHE A 31 -21.67 1.70 12.02
N GLY A 32 -22.62 1.58 11.09
CA GLY A 32 -22.43 0.83 9.85
C GLY A 32 -21.26 1.35 9.01
N SER A 33 -21.13 2.68 8.90
CA SER A 33 -20.00 3.30 8.21
C SER A 33 -18.65 3.04 8.91
N GLY A 34 -18.64 3.03 10.24
CA GLY A 34 -17.45 2.73 11.05
C GLY A 34 -16.96 1.30 10.84
N VAL A 35 -17.88 0.32 10.83
CA VAL A 35 -17.54 -1.09 10.55
C VAL A 35 -16.96 -1.25 9.15
N ASN A 36 -17.59 -0.64 8.14
CA ASN A 36 -17.09 -0.70 6.76
C ASN A 36 -15.69 -0.06 6.62
N ASN A 37 -15.46 1.07 7.30
CA ASN A 37 -14.14 1.72 7.31
C ASN A 37 -13.08 0.85 7.98
N ALA A 38 -13.42 0.13 9.05
CA ALA A 38 -12.50 -0.80 9.70
C ALA A 38 -12.09 -1.94 8.76
N VAL A 39 -13.04 -2.54 8.04
CA VAL A 39 -12.77 -3.59 7.04
C VAL A 39 -11.84 -3.07 5.94
N ILE A 40 -12.13 -1.89 5.39
CA ILE A 40 -11.28 -1.27 4.36
C ILE A 40 -9.86 -1.03 4.91
N SER A 41 -9.74 -0.52 6.13
CA SER A 41 -8.44 -0.28 6.76
C SER A 41 -7.64 -1.58 6.95
N GLU A 42 -8.30 -2.68 7.30
CA GLU A 42 -7.66 -3.99 7.43
C GLU A 42 -7.13 -4.49 6.09
N GLU A 43 -7.90 -4.34 5.00
CA GLU A 43 -7.44 -4.70 3.65
C GLU A 43 -6.18 -3.95 3.24
N TYR A 44 -6.12 -2.64 3.51
CA TYR A 44 -4.92 -1.84 3.24
C TYR A 44 -3.73 -2.31 4.08
N SER A 45 -3.92 -2.58 5.37
CA SER A 45 -2.86 -3.08 6.25
C SER A 45 -2.29 -4.41 5.75
N LEU A 46 -3.15 -5.34 5.33
CA LEU A 46 -2.73 -6.62 4.76
C LEU A 46 -2.00 -6.44 3.43
N ALA A 47 -2.51 -5.58 2.53
CA ALA A 47 -1.85 -5.31 1.26
C ALA A 47 -0.44 -4.70 1.43
N VAL A 48 -0.28 -3.77 2.39
CA VAL A 48 1.03 -3.21 2.74
C VAL A 48 1.95 -4.29 3.30
N GLN A 49 1.46 -5.12 4.22
CA GLN A 49 2.26 -6.19 4.80
C GLN A 49 2.74 -7.21 3.75
N ILE A 50 1.88 -7.55 2.77
CA ILE A 50 2.24 -8.38 1.62
C ILE A 50 3.31 -7.68 0.78
N ALA A 51 3.12 -6.41 0.44
CA ALA A 51 4.08 -5.63 -0.34
C ALA A 51 5.45 -5.54 0.35
N GLU A 52 5.48 -5.30 1.67
CA GLU A 52 6.69 -5.24 2.48
C GLU A 52 7.40 -6.60 2.55
N SER A 53 6.64 -7.68 2.76
CA SER A 53 7.17 -9.05 2.76
C SER A 53 7.83 -9.40 1.43
N ILE A 54 7.16 -9.12 0.31
CA ILE A 54 7.69 -9.33 -1.04
C ILE A 54 8.94 -8.47 -1.27
N MET A 55 8.88 -7.19 -0.90
CA MET A 55 9.99 -6.25 -1.03
C MET A 55 11.20 -6.70 -0.21
N ALA A 56 11.00 -7.23 0.99
CA ALA A 56 12.06 -7.70 1.88
C ALA A 56 12.76 -8.95 1.30
N ARG A 57 11.99 -9.91 0.78
CA ARG A 57 12.49 -11.14 0.14
C ARG A 57 13.27 -10.87 -1.14
N THR A 58 12.83 -9.89 -1.92
CA THR A 58 13.47 -9.50 -3.19
C THR A 58 14.87 -8.98 -2.94
N GLY A 59 15.91 -9.71 -3.37
CA GLY A 59 17.30 -9.33 -3.19
C GLY A 59 17.98 -9.83 -1.91
N VAL A 60 17.28 -10.62 -1.09
CA VAL A 60 17.88 -11.42 0.00
C VAL A 60 17.76 -12.90 -0.33
N GLU A 61 16.54 -13.35 -0.64
CA GLU A 61 16.23 -14.75 -0.97
C GLU A 61 16.13 -14.98 -2.49
N THR A 62 15.62 -13.99 -3.23
CA THR A 62 15.54 -14.04 -4.69
C THR A 62 16.67 -13.21 -5.32
N PRO A 63 17.42 -13.75 -6.30
CA PRO A 63 18.41 -12.98 -7.03
C PRO A 63 17.79 -11.71 -7.63
N LEU A 64 18.47 -10.58 -7.52
CA LEU A 64 18.09 -9.32 -8.17
C LEU A 64 18.31 -9.43 -9.68
N GLN A 65 17.43 -10.16 -10.35
CA GLN A 65 17.39 -10.26 -11.81
C GLN A 65 16.43 -9.23 -12.37
N ILE A 66 16.84 -8.59 -13.46
CA ILE A 66 15.99 -7.65 -14.20
C ILE A 66 14.79 -8.43 -14.72
N GLY A 67 13.59 -7.88 -14.52
CA GLY A 67 12.37 -8.52 -15.00
C GLY A 67 11.14 -8.12 -14.19
N GLU A 68 10.04 -8.79 -14.52
CA GLU A 68 8.76 -8.67 -13.85
C GLU A 68 8.31 -10.05 -13.35
N ILE A 69 7.92 -10.13 -12.09
CA ILE A 69 7.45 -11.36 -11.44
C ILE A 69 6.07 -11.04 -10.86
N SER A 70 5.08 -11.87 -11.15
CA SER A 70 3.72 -11.67 -10.65
C SER A 70 3.19 -12.91 -9.94
N GLY A 71 2.23 -12.71 -9.04
CA GLY A 71 1.56 -13.78 -8.33
C GLY A 71 0.26 -13.32 -7.68
N SER A 72 -0.33 -14.21 -6.89
CA SER A 72 -1.51 -13.94 -6.08
C SER A 72 -1.25 -14.46 -4.67
N GLU A 73 -1.72 -13.72 -3.67
CA GLU A 73 -1.68 -14.10 -2.26
C GLU A 73 -3.11 -14.15 -1.71
N ALA A 74 -3.41 -15.22 -0.97
CA ALA A 74 -4.74 -15.47 -0.38
C ALA A 74 -5.93 -15.40 -1.37
N ASP A 75 -5.68 -15.64 -2.66
CA ASP A 75 -6.67 -15.60 -3.76
C ASP A 75 -7.44 -14.26 -3.89
N LYS A 76 -6.94 -13.20 -3.24
CA LYS A 76 -7.55 -11.86 -3.20
C LYS A 76 -6.59 -10.76 -3.62
N TYR A 77 -5.30 -10.93 -3.31
CA TYR A 77 -4.28 -9.91 -3.54
C TYR A 77 -3.40 -10.31 -4.72
N ALA A 78 -3.64 -9.72 -5.87
CA ALA A 78 -2.78 -9.88 -7.03
C ALA A 78 -1.59 -8.91 -6.93
N TRP A 79 -0.37 -9.41 -7.11
CA TRP A 79 0.84 -8.60 -6.97
C TRP A 79 1.81 -8.80 -8.13
N TRP A 80 2.64 -7.78 -8.36
CA TRP A 80 3.80 -7.88 -9.23
C TRP A 80 4.99 -7.11 -8.67
N ILE A 81 6.17 -7.55 -9.09
CA ILE A 81 7.48 -7.00 -8.76
C ILE A 81 8.13 -6.62 -10.07
N ARG A 82 8.68 -5.42 -10.17
CA ARG A 82 9.47 -4.98 -11.32
C ARG A 82 10.83 -4.50 -10.86
N ILE A 83 11.86 -5.08 -11.46
CA ILE A 83 13.26 -4.73 -11.17
C ILE A 83 13.86 -4.11 -12.42
N THR A 84 14.31 -2.86 -12.30
CA THR A 84 14.91 -2.10 -13.41
C THR A 84 16.27 -1.52 -13.02
N PRO A 85 17.27 -1.53 -13.92
CA PRO A 85 18.54 -0.87 -13.66
C PRO A 85 18.34 0.64 -13.66
N VAL A 86 18.86 1.32 -12.65
CA VAL A 86 18.93 2.78 -12.60
C VAL A 86 20.26 3.19 -13.19
N ALA A 87 20.23 4.09 -14.19
CA ALA A 87 21.44 4.69 -14.73
C ALA A 87 22.15 5.48 -13.61
N GLY A 88 23.21 4.91 -13.05
CA GLY A 88 24.08 5.62 -12.12
C GLY A 88 24.87 6.71 -12.85
N PRO A 89 25.34 7.75 -12.15
CA PRO A 89 26.32 8.67 -12.71
C PRO A 89 27.49 7.85 -13.27
N PRO A 90 27.96 8.12 -14.51
CA PRO A 90 29.11 7.41 -15.05
C PRO A 90 30.25 7.51 -14.03
N PRO A 91 30.96 6.41 -13.73
CA PRO A 91 32.07 6.46 -12.79
C PRO A 91 33.03 7.54 -13.28
N LYS A 92 33.30 8.53 -12.42
CA LYS A 92 34.26 9.59 -12.72
C LYS A 92 35.62 8.92 -12.91
N SER A 93 35.98 8.64 -14.15
CA SER A 93 37.29 8.16 -14.54
C SER A 93 38.28 9.26 -14.16
N ARG A 94 38.96 9.08 -13.03
CA ARG A 94 40.15 9.89 -12.74
C ARG A 94 41.12 9.65 -13.90
N PRO A 95 41.69 10.70 -14.52
CA PRO A 95 42.66 10.51 -15.59
C PRO A 95 43.81 9.63 -15.07
N ARG A 96 43.92 8.43 -15.64
CA ARG A 96 44.88 7.39 -15.26
C ARG A 96 46.26 7.84 -15.72
N PHE A 97 47.16 8.14 -14.78
CA PHE A 97 48.58 8.24 -15.10
C PHE A 97 49.05 6.83 -15.53
N LYS A 98 49.59 6.70 -16.74
CA LYS A 98 50.01 5.42 -17.32
C LYS A 98 51.25 4.90 -16.58
N SER A 99 51.06 4.19 -15.49
CA SER A 99 52.09 3.35 -14.89
C SER A 99 51.44 2.20 -14.14
N GLN A 100 51.76 0.98 -14.59
CA GLN A 100 51.43 -0.34 -14.07
C GLN A 100 50.03 -0.89 -14.38
N GLU A 101 50.04 -2.00 -15.12
CA GLU A 101 48.98 -2.99 -15.28
C GLU A 101 48.53 -3.51 -13.91
N GLN A 102 47.63 -2.76 -13.28
CA GLN A 102 46.77 -3.29 -12.25
C GLN A 102 45.43 -3.55 -12.91
N VAL A 103 45.09 -4.83 -13.05
CA VAL A 103 43.74 -5.30 -13.39
C VAL A 103 42.79 -4.57 -12.45
N ASP A 104 41.93 -3.73 -13.01
CA ASP A 104 40.97 -2.93 -12.24
C ASP A 104 39.82 -3.86 -11.83
N ASP A 105 40.11 -4.75 -10.88
CA ASP A 105 39.18 -5.75 -10.34
C ASP A 105 38.22 -5.11 -9.31
N ARG A 106 37.76 -3.89 -9.61
CA ARG A 106 36.82 -3.16 -8.76
C ARG A 106 35.41 -3.61 -9.12
N PRO A 107 34.63 -4.13 -8.16
CA PRO A 107 33.25 -4.51 -8.42
C PRO A 107 32.47 -3.29 -8.91
N VAL A 108 31.91 -3.40 -10.12
CA VAL A 108 31.04 -2.37 -10.69
C VAL A 108 29.74 -2.41 -9.89
N MET A 109 29.52 -1.38 -9.07
CA MET A 109 28.28 -1.24 -8.31
C MET A 109 27.17 -0.76 -9.26
N LYS A 110 26.09 -1.54 -9.36
CA LYS A 110 24.88 -1.15 -10.13
C LYS A 110 23.75 -0.84 -9.17
N LEU A 111 23.03 0.25 -9.44
CA LEU A 111 21.83 0.62 -8.69
C LEU A 111 20.61 0.01 -9.41
N MET A 112 19.75 -0.69 -8.65
CA MET A 112 18.56 -1.35 -9.13
C MET A 112 17.34 -0.74 -8.43
N ALA A 113 16.33 -0.34 -9.18
CA ALA A 113 15.04 0.05 -8.66
C ALA A 113 14.13 -1.17 -8.59
N VAL A 114 13.58 -1.42 -7.41
CA VAL A 114 12.60 -2.48 -7.15
C VAL A 114 11.26 -1.81 -6.88
N GLN A 115 10.26 -2.17 -7.65
CA GLN A 115 8.89 -1.72 -7.50
C GLN A 115 8.03 -2.93 -7.16
N VAL A 116 7.21 -2.83 -6.12
CA VAL A 116 6.24 -3.86 -5.75
C VAL A 116 4.87 -3.23 -5.73
N ARG A 117 3.93 -3.77 -6.51
CA ARG A 117 2.53 -3.33 -6.50
C ARG A 117 1.65 -4.49 -6.09
N VAL A 118 0.78 -4.23 -5.13
CA VAL A 118 -0.26 -5.18 -4.66
C VAL A 118 -1.60 -4.55 -4.96
N SER A 119 -2.51 -5.31 -5.58
CA SER A 119 -3.83 -4.86 -5.99
C SER A 119 -4.93 -5.83 -5.52
N TRP A 120 -6.09 -5.29 -5.16
CA TRP A 120 -7.23 -6.07 -4.69
C TRP A 120 -8.56 -5.37 -4.97
N GLY A 121 -9.65 -6.13 -4.95
CA GLY A 121 -11.01 -5.65 -5.17
C GLY A 121 -11.73 -6.44 -6.28
N ASP A 122 -12.99 -6.79 -6.03
CA ASP A 122 -13.78 -7.69 -6.90
C ASP A 122 -14.29 -7.02 -8.18
N ARG A 123 -14.33 -5.68 -8.21
CA ARG A 123 -14.81 -4.90 -9.35
C ARG A 123 -13.63 -4.23 -10.03
N THR A 124 -13.50 -4.46 -11.34
CA THR A 124 -12.45 -3.86 -12.19
C THR A 124 -12.42 -2.33 -12.11
N ASP A 125 -13.57 -1.69 -11.80
CA ASP A 125 -13.74 -0.24 -11.68
C ASP A 125 -13.40 0.32 -10.27
N GLN A 126 -13.22 -0.54 -9.26
CA GLN A 126 -12.84 -0.15 -7.90
C GLN A 126 -11.60 -0.91 -7.41
N GLN A 127 -10.75 -1.33 -8.33
CA GLN A 127 -9.53 -2.06 -7.98
C GLN A 127 -8.59 -1.09 -7.23
N ARG A 128 -8.31 -1.42 -5.97
CA ARG A 128 -7.39 -0.68 -5.11
C ARG A 128 -5.99 -1.25 -5.30
N ALA A 129 -4.98 -0.41 -5.11
CA ALA A 129 -3.60 -0.85 -5.15
C ALA A 129 -2.72 -0.04 -4.21
N VAL A 130 -1.68 -0.71 -3.70
CA VAL A 130 -0.56 -0.13 -2.96
C VAL A 130 0.70 -0.41 -3.75
N GLU A 131 1.59 0.57 -3.80
CA GLU A 131 2.87 0.45 -4.49
C GLU A 131 4.01 0.93 -3.60
N LEU A 132 5.05 0.10 -3.48
CA LEU A 132 6.26 0.39 -2.74
C LEU A 132 7.44 0.44 -3.70
N HIS A 133 8.30 1.45 -3.53
CA HIS A 133 9.52 1.62 -4.31
C HIS A 133 10.74 1.54 -3.40
N ASN A 134 11.78 0.86 -3.87
CA ASN A 134 13.05 0.79 -3.18
C ASN A 134 14.21 0.84 -4.18
N LEU A 135 15.36 1.35 -3.73
CA LEU A 135 16.61 1.39 -4.48
C LEU A 135 17.63 0.50 -3.78
N ARG A 136 18.14 -0.49 -4.49
CA ARG A 136 19.15 -1.43 -3.98
C ARG A 136 20.43 -1.33 -4.78
N LEU A 137 21.56 -1.33 -4.07
CA LEU A 137 22.88 -1.38 -4.68
C LEU A 137 23.32 -2.85 -4.76
N VAL A 138 23.72 -3.30 -5.94
CA VAL A 138 24.16 -4.67 -6.18
C VAL A 138 25.62 -4.65 -6.64
N GLN A 139 26.45 -5.50 -6.03
CA GLN A 139 27.81 -5.77 -6.50
C GLN A 139 27.75 -6.91 -7.50
N GLU A 140 28.24 -6.68 -8.71
CA GLU A 140 28.43 -7.74 -9.69
C GLU A 140 29.76 -8.44 -9.38
N PRO A 141 29.79 -9.77 -9.14
CA PRO A 141 31.03 -10.48 -8.88
C PRO A 141 31.92 -10.40 -10.13
N ALA A 142 33.20 -10.08 -9.92
CA ALA A 142 34.19 -10.08 -10.99
C ALA A 142 34.24 -11.48 -11.64
N SER A 143 34.14 -11.51 -12.97
CA SER A 143 34.21 -12.73 -13.78
C SER A 143 35.66 -13.14 -14.03
#